data_AF-A0A7K0WDB8-F1
#
_entry.id   AF-A0A7K0WDB8-F1
#
_cell.length_a   1.000
_cell.length_b   1.000
_cell.length_c   1.000
_cell.angle_alpha   90.00
_cell.angle_beta   90.00
_cell.angle_gamma   90.00
#
_symmetry.space_group_name_H-M   'P 1'
#
loop_
_entity.id
_entity.type
_entity.pdbx_description
1 polymer ?
#
loop_
_entity_poly.entity_id
_entity_poly.type
_entity_poly.pdbx_seq_one_letter_code
_entity_poly.pdbx_strand_id
1 'polypeptide(L)'
;MKQNWLEIILIWLAVAILTVVLVSQVSRAEILAPFAAILAGSLAFVSMIQLFRAEPKGFVRRLVYVGGGSYLILTLATAFVWLRG
;
A
#
# COMPACT_ATOMS: atom_id res chain seq x y z
N MET A 1 -8.72 5.39 -22.95
CA MET A 1 -8.75 4.62 -21.70
C MET A 1 -7.44 3.84 -21.56
N LYS A 2 -6.36 4.48 -21.08
CA LYS A 2 -5.14 3.78 -20.66
C LYS A 2 -4.89 4.15 -19.21
N GLN A 3 -5.54 3.42 -18.32
CA GLN A 3 -5.28 3.50 -16.89
C GLN A 3 -3.81 3.08 -16.69
N ASN A 4 -2.98 3.87 -16.01
CA ASN A 4 -1.59 3.44 -15.76
C ASN A 4 -1.60 2.40 -14.64
N TRP A 5 -2.10 1.21 -14.97
CA TRP A 5 -2.07 -0.01 -14.18
C TRP A 5 -0.67 -0.37 -13.74
N LEU A 6 0.32 -0.04 -14.57
CA LEU A 6 1.73 -0.18 -14.25
C LEU A 6 2.07 0.52 -12.92
N GLU A 7 1.63 1.77 -12.71
CA GLU A 7 1.89 2.48 -11.45
C GLU A 7 1.16 1.85 -10.26
N ILE A 8 -0.07 1.36 -10.44
CA ILE A 8 -0.82 0.68 -9.36
C ILE A 8 -0.07 -0.59 -8.93
N ILE A 9 0.36 -1.40 -9.90
CA ILE A 9 1.10 -2.64 -9.66
C ILE A 9 2.45 -2.35 -9.00
N LEU A 10 3.17 -1.30 -9.44
CA LEU A 10 4.42 -0.89 -8.81
C LEU A 10 4.22 -0.47 -7.35
N ILE A 11 3.15 0.25 -7.04
CA ILE A 11 2.85 0.63 -5.65
C ILE A 11 2.54 -0.61 -4.82
N TRP A 12 1.75 -1.56 -5.34
CA TRP A 12 1.51 -2.83 -4.64
C TRP A 12 2.78 -3.62 -4.40
N LEU A 13 3.68 -3.70 -5.39
CA LEU A 13 4.99 -4.33 -5.22
C LEU A 13 5.81 -3.63 -4.13
N ALA A 14 5.88 -2.30 -4.14
CA ALA A 14 6.58 -1.54 -3.11
C ALA A 14 5.99 -1.79 -1.71
N VAL A 15 4.67 -1.78 -1.58
CA VAL A 15 3.95 -2.09 -0.33
C VAL A 15 4.27 -3.51 0.14
N ALA A 16 4.24 -4.49 -0.76
CA ALA A 16 4.56 -5.88 -0.44
C ALA A 16 6.02 -6.02 0.04
N ILE A 17 6.98 -5.40 -0.65
CA ILE A 17 8.39 -5.41 -0.26
C ILE A 17 8.58 -4.78 1.12
N LEU A 18 8.03 -3.58 1.35
CA LEU A 18 8.12 -2.90 2.64
C LEU A 18 7.49 -3.73 3.77
N THR A 19 6.37 -4.39 3.48
CA THR A 19 5.68 -5.27 4.44
C THR A 19 6.57 -6.46 4.82
N VAL A 20 7.18 -7.13 3.83
CA VAL A 20 8.10 -8.26 4.08
C VAL A 20 9.31 -7.81 4.90
N VAL A 21 9.89 -6.65 4.58
CA VAL A 21 11.01 -6.08 5.34
C VAL A 21 10.62 -5.81 6.79
N LEU A 22 9.47 -5.18 7.03
CA LEU A 22 9.00 -4.90 8.38
C LEU A 22 8.72 -6.17 9.19
N VAL A 23 8.06 -7.15 8.60
CA VAL A 23 7.80 -8.46 9.24
C VAL A 23 9.10 -9.15 9.66
N SER A 24 10.20 -8.87 8.98
CA SER A 24 11.52 -9.46 9.28
C SER A 24 12.29 -8.72 10.38
N GLN A 25 11.96 -7.45 10.65
CA GLN A 25 12.77 -6.56 11.51
C GLN A 25 12.03 -6.06 12.75
N VAL A 26 10.70 -5.97 12.70
CA VAL A 26 9.88 -5.36 13.75
C VAL A 26 9.19 -6.43 14.56
N SER A 27 9.14 -6.21 15.88
CA SER A 27 8.46 -7.10 16.80
C SER A 27 6.94 -7.09 16.57
N ARG A 28 6.29 -8.21 16.90
CA ARG A 28 4.84 -8.40 16.74
C ARG A 28 4.00 -7.32 17.43
N ALA A 29 4.49 -6.82 18.57
CA ALA A 29 3.79 -5.82 19.39
C ALA A 29 3.74 -4.44 18.71
N GLU A 30 4.73 -4.14 17.87
CA GLU A 30 4.91 -2.80 17.29
C GLU A 30 4.56 -2.75 15.80
N ILE A 31 4.23 -3.89 15.18
CA ILE A 31 4.12 -4.02 13.72
C ILE A 31 2.90 -3.31 13.10
N LEU A 32 1.86 -3.04 13.88
CA LEU A 32 0.63 -2.40 13.39
C LEU A 32 0.82 -0.93 13.02
N ALA A 33 1.63 -0.20 13.79
CA ALA A 33 1.90 1.22 13.53
C ALA A 33 2.61 1.46 12.18
N PRO A 34 3.71 0.76 11.83
CA PRO A 34 4.35 0.93 10.54
C PRO A 34 3.51 0.36 9.39
N PHE A 35 2.63 -0.63 9.62
CA PHE A 35 1.65 -1.05 8.61
C PHE A 35 0.65 0.06 8.27
N ALA A 36 0.13 0.76 9.28
CA ALA A 36 -0.72 1.92 9.07
C ALA A 36 0.02 3.03 8.31
N ALA A 37 1.30 3.24 8.62
CA ALA A 37 2.15 4.20 7.91
C ALA A 37 2.35 3.82 6.43
N ILE A 38 2.56 2.54 6.11
CA ILE A 38 2.64 2.06 4.72
C ILE A 38 1.33 2.32 3.97
N LEU A 39 0.19 1.99 4.59
CA LEU A 39 -1.12 2.19 3.97
C LEU A 39 -1.36 3.68 3.68
N ALA A 40 -1.19 4.53 4.69
CA ALA A 40 -1.33 5.98 4.56
C ALA A 40 -0.35 6.55 3.52
N GLY A 41 0.91 6.10 3.56
CA GLY A 41 1.94 6.49 2.60
C GLY A 41 1.59 6.13 1.16
N SER A 42 1.02 4.94 0.92
CA SER A 42 0.59 4.53 -0.42
C SER A 42 -0.52 5.44 -0.99
N LEU A 43 -1.48 5.86 -0.16
CA LEU A 43 -2.55 6.79 -0.55
C LEU A 43 -2.04 8.21 -0.74
N ALA A 44 -1.15 8.67 0.14
CA ALA A 44 -0.51 9.97 0.03
C ALA A 44 0.33 10.06 -1.26
N PHE A 45 1.07 9.01 -1.60
CA PHE A 45 1.88 8.95 -2.82
C PHE A 45 1.02 9.02 -4.09
N VAL A 46 -0.12 8.32 -4.13
CA VAL A 46 -1.08 8.42 -5.24
C VAL A 46 -1.63 9.84 -5.36
N SER A 47 -1.97 10.47 -4.24
CA SER A 47 -2.44 11.86 -4.21
C SER A 47 -1.37 12.84 -4.71
N MET A 48 -0.12 12.62 -4.32
CA MET A 48 1.02 13.41 -4.76
C MET A 48 1.27 13.28 -6.26
N ILE A 49 1.27 12.06 -6.83
CA ILE A 49 1.38 11.85 -8.29
C ILE A 49 0.32 12.66 -9.04
N GLN A 50 -0.87 12.75 -8.48
CA GLN A 50 -2.00 13.42 -9.13
C GLN A 50 -1.90 14.94 -9.04
N LEU A 51 -1.35 15.48 -7.95
CA LEU A 51 -0.99 16.89 -7.85
C LEU A 51 -0.06 17.29 -9.00
N PHE A 52 0.93 16.46 -9.34
CA PHE A 52 1.86 16.71 -10.44
C PHE A 52 1.26 16.50 -11.83
N ARG A 53 0.33 15.55 -11.99
CA ARG A 53 -0.32 15.28 -13.28
C ARG A 53 -1.35 16.32 -13.69
N ALA A 54 -1.87 17.12 -12.76
CA ALA A 54 -2.91 18.13 -13.00
C ALA A 54 -4.15 17.61 -13.77
N GLU A 55 -4.41 16.30 -13.73
CA GLU A 55 -5.51 15.66 -14.46
C GLU A 55 -6.43 14.91 -13.49
N PRO A 56 -7.68 15.38 -13.28
CA PRO A 56 -8.56 14.81 -12.25
C PRO A 56 -9.22 13.47 -12.66
N LYS A 57 -9.11 13.07 -13.93
CA LYS A 57 -9.81 11.89 -14.44
C LYS A 57 -9.26 10.59 -13.82
N GLY A 58 -10.13 9.83 -13.18
CA GLY A 58 -9.83 8.49 -12.66
C GLY A 58 -9.06 8.45 -11.34
N PHE A 59 -8.87 9.59 -10.66
CA PHE A 59 -8.16 9.67 -9.38
C PHE A 59 -8.78 8.79 -8.29
N VAL A 60 -10.07 8.97 -8.01
CA VAL A 60 -10.77 8.23 -6.94
C VAL A 60 -10.68 6.73 -7.18
N ARG A 61 -10.92 6.29 -8.41
CA ARG A 61 -10.84 4.88 -8.78
C ARG A 61 -9.45 4.31 -8.53
N ARG A 62 -8.41 5.11 -8.75
CA ARG A 62 -7.02 4.73 -8.52
C ARG A 62 -6.67 4.64 -7.04
N LEU A 63 -7.15 5.58 -6.23
CA LEU A 63 -7.05 5.51 -4.77
C LEU A 63 -7.71 4.24 -4.23
N VAL A 64 -8.90 3.89 -4.74
CA VAL A 64 -9.60 2.67 -4.32
C VAL A 64 -8.81 1.41 -4.68
N TYR A 65 -8.24 1.34 -5.88
CA TYR A 65 -7.40 0.18 -6.26
C TYR A 65 -6.12 0.09 -5.43
N VAL A 66 -5.39 1.19 -5.28
CA VAL A 66 -4.15 1.20 -4.51
C VAL A 66 -4.44 0.91 -3.03
N GLY A 67 -5.35 1.65 -2.42
CA GLY A 67 -5.75 1.47 -1.03
C GLY A 67 -6.29 0.08 -0.75
N GLY A 68 -7.21 -0.42 -1.58
CA GLY A 68 -7.79 -1.75 -1.42
C GLY A 68 -6.76 -2.87 -1.54
N GLY A 69 -5.88 -2.82 -2.54
CA GLY A 69 -4.82 -3.81 -2.70
C GLY A 69 -3.77 -3.75 -1.59
N SER A 70 -3.31 -2.55 -1.21
CA SER A 70 -2.40 -2.35 -0.09
C SER A 70 -3.00 -2.86 1.22
N TYR A 71 -4.29 -2.57 1.48
CA TYR A 71 -4.99 -3.05 2.65
C TYR A 71 -5.07 -4.57 2.69
N LEU A 72 -5.36 -5.21 1.54
CA LEU A 72 -5.40 -6.67 1.43
C LEU A 72 -4.01 -7.30 1.71
N ILE A 73 -2.93 -6.74 1.14
CA ILE A 73 -1.55 -7.18 1.39
C ILE A 73 -1.23 -7.12 2.89
N LEU A 74 -1.50 -5.96 3.52
CA LEU A 74 -1.20 -5.75 4.94
C LEU A 74 -2.06 -6.63 5.85
N THR A 75 -3.33 -6.86 5.49
CA THR A 75 -4.22 -7.75 6.24
C THR A 75 -3.73 -9.19 6.19
N LEU A 76 -3.33 -9.68 5.01
CA LEU A 76 -2.74 -11.01 4.85
C LEU A 76 -1.42 -11.13 5.62
N ALA A 77 -0.56 -10.11 5.58
CA ALA A 77 0.68 -10.10 6.35
C ALA A 77 0.41 -10.11 7.87
N THR A 78 -0.59 -9.35 8.33
CA THR A 78 -1.01 -9.34 9.73
C THR A 78 -1.51 -10.72 10.16
N ALA A 79 -2.34 -11.36 9.33
CA ALA A 79 -2.80 -12.73 9.57
C ALA A 79 -1.63 -13.73 9.58
N PHE A 80 -0.65 -13.58 8.69
CA PHE A 80 0.55 -14.42 8.67
C PHE A 80 1.38 -14.27 9.95
N VAL A 81 1.63 -13.04 10.39
CA VAL A 81 2.32 -12.74 11.64
C VAL A 81 1.55 -13.36 12.82
N TRP A 82 0.24 -13.08 12.91
CA TRP A 82 -0.87 -13.85 13.51
C TRP A 82 -0.68 -15.36 13.71
N LEU A 83 -0.45 -16.07 12.62
CA LEU A 83 -0.45 -17.53 12.58
C LEU A 83 0.91 -18.13 12.93
N ARG A 84 2.00 -17.39 12.75
CA ARG A 84 3.37 -17.89 12.97
C ARG A 84 3.80 -17.95 14.45
N GLY A 85 3.00 -17.39 15.36
CA GLY A 85 3.38 -17.18 16.77
C GLY A 85 4.26 -15.95 16.94
#